data_AF-A0A7C4B9L6-F1
#
_entry.id   AF-A0A7C4B9L6-F1
#
_cell.length_a   1.000
_cell.length_b   1.000
_cell.length_c   1.000
_cell.angle_alpha   90.00
_cell.angle_beta   90.00
_cell.angle_gamma   90.00
#
_symmetry.space_group_name_H-M   'P 1'
#
loop_
_entity.id
_entity.type
_entity.pdbx_description
1 polymer ?
#
loop_
_entity_poly.entity_id
_entity_poly.type
_entity_poly.pdbx_seq_one_letter_code
_entity_poly.pdbx_strand_id
1 'polypeptide(L)'
;MYAQLKGHDFGCGKGLVTGGMKKEVEHEAILFVGEDPESAELLKRLAPSMRERIRIVNVNGLRGWLYVEYGTSRTPLLVTESRVVTGLQEILDFLGESLRDF
;
A
#
# COMPACT_ATOMS: atom_id res chain seq x y z
N MET A 1 -10.07 17.03 -47.97
CA MET A 1 -9.62 15.78 -48.61
C MET A 1 -9.15 14.86 -47.48
N TYR A 2 -10.01 13.98 -47.00
CA TYR A 2 -9.72 13.08 -45.87
C TYR A 2 -9.16 11.77 -46.42
N ALA A 3 -7.95 11.41 -46.04
CA ALA A 3 -7.37 10.11 -46.37
C ALA A 3 -7.79 9.06 -45.34
N GLN A 4 -8.54 8.10 -45.86
CA GLN A 4 -9.04 6.89 -45.24
C GLN A 4 -7.90 5.85 -45.14
N LEU A 5 -7.66 5.30 -43.95
CA LEU A 5 -6.95 4.03 -43.81
C LEU A 5 -7.85 3.03 -43.08
N LYS A 6 -8.48 2.17 -43.90
CA LYS A 6 -8.83 0.79 -43.50
C LYS A 6 -7.49 0.06 -43.31
N GLY A 7 -7.25 -0.83 -42.36
CA GLY A 7 -8.09 -1.73 -41.58
C GLY A 7 -7.28 -3.02 -41.47
N HIS A 8 -7.03 -3.54 -40.27
CA HIS A 8 -6.72 -4.95 -40.12
C HIS A 8 -7.24 -5.44 -38.77
N ASP A 9 -8.23 -6.30 -38.90
CA ASP A 9 -8.89 -7.09 -37.89
C ASP A 9 -7.91 -8.14 -37.35
N PHE A 10 -7.69 -8.14 -36.02
CA PHE A 10 -7.41 -9.36 -35.29
C PHE A 10 -8.50 -9.47 -34.22
N GLY A 11 -9.60 -10.14 -34.58
CA GLY A 11 -10.49 -10.71 -33.60
C GLY A 11 -9.74 -11.70 -32.71
N CYS A 12 -9.69 -11.42 -31.40
CA CYS A 12 -9.48 -12.44 -30.39
C CYS A 12 -10.34 -12.12 -29.16
N GLY A 13 -11.28 -13.03 -28.88
CA GLY A 13 -11.82 -13.20 -27.53
C GLY A 13 -13.04 -12.36 -27.18
N LYS A 14 -14.22 -12.89 -27.46
CA LYS A 14 -15.41 -12.65 -26.62
C LYS A 14 -15.08 -12.99 -25.16
N GLY A 15 -15.57 -12.19 -24.24
CA GLY A 15 -16.07 -12.71 -22.97
C GLY A 15 -15.52 -12.06 -21.72
N LEU A 16 -16.48 -11.63 -20.91
CA LEU A 16 -16.39 -11.44 -19.47
C LEU A 16 -15.72 -10.16 -18.97
N VAL A 17 -16.57 -9.13 -18.93
CA VAL A 17 -16.64 -8.22 -17.78
C VAL A 17 -16.84 -9.04 -16.50
N THR A 18 -15.77 -9.52 -15.87
CA THR A 18 -15.83 -9.89 -14.45
C THR A 18 -15.60 -8.62 -13.67
N GLY A 19 -16.66 -7.84 -13.52
CA GLY A 19 -16.81 -6.86 -12.45
C GLY A 19 -16.73 -7.60 -11.12
N GLY A 20 -15.52 -7.91 -10.69
CA GLY A 20 -15.25 -8.16 -9.30
C GLY A 20 -15.39 -6.81 -8.61
N MET A 21 -16.56 -6.56 -8.03
CA MET A 21 -16.67 -5.63 -6.90
C MET A 21 -15.63 -6.11 -5.89
N LYS A 22 -14.43 -5.55 -5.95
CA LYS A 22 -13.47 -5.67 -4.87
C LYS A 22 -14.22 -5.06 -3.71
N LYS A 23 -14.56 -5.86 -2.70
CA LYS A 23 -14.93 -5.33 -1.39
C LYS A 23 -13.89 -4.27 -1.10
N GLU A 24 -14.32 -3.02 -1.05
CA GLU A 24 -13.49 -1.93 -0.58
C GLU A 24 -13.22 -2.26 0.87
N VAL A 25 -12.10 -2.95 1.11
CA VAL A 25 -11.59 -3.12 2.46
C VAL A 25 -11.08 -1.73 2.81
N GLU A 26 -11.87 -1.02 3.61
CA GLU A 26 -11.45 0.21 4.25
C GLU A 26 -10.25 -0.15 5.10
N HIS A 27 -9.05 0.16 4.60
CA HIS A 27 -7.83 -0.03 5.35
C HIS A 27 -7.71 1.14 6.31
N GLU A 28 -7.63 0.85 7.60
CA GLU A 28 -7.53 1.85 8.67
C GLU A 28 -6.15 2.50 8.72
N ALA A 29 -5.16 1.89 8.08
CA ALA A 29 -3.81 2.41 8.00
C ALA A 29 -3.08 2.03 6.72
N ILE A 30 -2.05 2.80 6.38
CA ILE A 30 -1.12 2.55 5.28
C ILE A 30 0.27 2.37 5.86
N LEU A 31 0.92 1.25 5.56
CA LEU A 31 2.29 0.98 5.95
C LEU A 31 3.20 1.06 4.73
N PHE A 32 4.05 2.08 4.68
CA PHE A 32 5.08 2.23 3.67
C PHE A 32 6.34 1.47 4.09
N VAL A 33 6.85 0.64 3.18
CA VAL A 33 8.03 -0.22 3.38
C VAL A 33 9.04 0.00 2.26
N GLY A 34 10.33 -0.12 2.61
CA GLY A 34 11.44 -0.06 1.66
C GLY A 34 12.29 -1.32 1.66
N GLU A 35 13.47 -1.23 1.06
CA GLU A 35 14.48 -2.30 1.02
C GLU A 35 15.32 -2.40 2.31
N ASP A 36 15.04 -1.56 3.30
CA ASP A 36 15.75 -1.55 4.58
C ASP A 36 15.41 -2.78 5.44
N PRO A 37 16.36 -3.21 6.30
CA PRO A 37 16.18 -4.39 7.14
C PRO A 37 15.03 -4.23 8.15
N GLU A 38 14.76 -3.00 8.60
CA GLU A 38 13.65 -2.71 9.52
C GLU A 38 12.29 -3.01 8.89
N SER A 39 12.09 -2.61 7.63
CA SER A 39 10.88 -2.92 6.87
C SER A 39 10.70 -4.42 6.70
N ALA A 40 11.76 -5.15 6.36
CA ALA A 40 11.70 -6.61 6.22
C ALA A 40 11.36 -7.30 7.55
N GLU A 41 11.93 -6.81 8.66
CA GLU A 41 11.65 -7.33 9.99
C GLU A 41 10.23 -7.02 10.46
N LEU A 42 9.74 -5.80 10.21
CA LEU A 42 8.37 -5.40 10.55
C LEU A 42 7.36 -6.32 9.85
N LEU A 43 7.56 -6.58 8.55
CA LEU A 43 6.70 -7.47 7.80
C LEU A 43 6.66 -8.87 8.41
N LYS A 44 7.79 -9.43 8.86
CA LYS A 44 7.82 -10.75 9.52
C LYS A 44 7.04 -10.78 10.83
N ARG A 45 7.10 -9.70 11.62
CA ARG A 45 6.43 -9.60 12.92
C ARG A 45 4.97 -9.20 12.83
N LEU A 46 4.54 -8.66 11.69
CA LEU A 46 3.17 -8.19 11.50
C LEU A 46 2.18 -9.35 11.47
N ALA A 47 1.30 -9.39 12.46
CA ALA A 47 0.26 -10.40 12.61
C ALA A 47 -0.68 -10.45 11.39
N PRO A 48 -1.21 -11.62 11.00
CA PRO A 48 -2.06 -11.76 9.82
C PRO A 48 -3.31 -10.86 9.90
N SER A 49 -3.97 -10.78 11.06
CA SER A 49 -5.15 -9.93 11.26
C SER A 49 -4.85 -8.44 11.09
N MET A 50 -3.62 -8.00 11.37
CA MET A 50 -3.19 -6.62 11.13
C MET A 50 -2.95 -6.36 9.65
N ARG A 51 -2.41 -7.34 8.91
CA ARG A 51 -2.17 -7.21 7.46
C ARG A 51 -3.46 -7.05 6.66
N GLU A 52 -4.60 -7.53 7.18
CA GLU A 52 -5.90 -7.34 6.55
C GLU A 52 -6.43 -5.91 6.73
N ARG A 53 -6.04 -5.23 7.82
CA ARG A 53 -6.46 -3.86 8.17
C ARG A 53 -5.51 -2.78 7.65
N ILE A 54 -4.27 -3.16 7.32
CA ILE A 54 -3.20 -2.26 6.92
C ILE A 54 -2.85 -2.46 5.44
N ARG A 55 -2.97 -1.40 4.65
CA ARG A 55 -2.50 -1.39 3.27
C ARG A 55 -0.98 -1.25 3.23
N ILE A 56 -0.27 -2.29 2.79
CA ILE A 56 1.19 -2.27 2.67
C ILE A 56 1.59 -1.74 1.29
N VAL A 57 2.45 -0.71 1.26
CA VAL A 57 2.94 -0.07 0.03
C VAL A 57 4.46 -0.09 0.00
N ASN A 58 5.03 -0.70 -1.03
CA ASN A 58 6.47 -0.60 -1.26
C ASN A 58 6.80 0.72 -1.95
N VAL A 59 7.72 1.50 -1.39
CA VAL A 59 8.08 2.85 -1.87
C VAL A 59 9.39 2.91 -2.64
N ASN A 60 9.80 1.82 -3.27
CA ASN A 60 10.93 1.83 -4.20
C ASN A 60 10.67 2.83 -5.33
N GLY A 61 11.46 3.91 -5.35
CA GLY A 61 11.28 5.04 -6.28
C GLY A 61 10.30 6.14 -5.82
N LEU A 62 9.56 5.95 -4.73
CA LEU A 62 8.59 6.92 -4.19
C LEU A 62 9.07 7.63 -2.91
N ARG A 63 10.31 7.41 -2.48
CA ARG A 63 10.88 8.03 -1.27
C ARG A 63 10.88 9.57 -1.30
N GLY A 64 11.05 10.16 -2.49
CA GLY A 64 10.96 11.62 -2.65
C GLY A 64 9.54 12.14 -2.41
N TRP A 65 8.52 11.39 -2.86
CA TRP A 65 7.12 11.73 -2.60
C TRP A 65 6.79 11.61 -1.11
N LEU A 66 7.28 10.57 -0.41
CA LEU A 66 7.11 10.46 1.04
C LEU A 66 7.66 11.68 1.79
N TYR A 67 8.80 12.21 1.36
CA TYR A 67 9.38 13.38 2.00
C TYR A 67 8.51 14.63 1.82
N VAL A 68 7.90 14.82 0.64
CA VAL A 68 7.00 15.93 0.37
C VAL A 68 5.71 15.82 1.20
N GLU A 69 5.13 14.62 1.29
CA GLU A 69 3.84 14.40 1.96
C GLU A 69 3.96 14.33 3.48
N TYR A 70 4.98 13.64 3.99
CA TYR A 70 5.11 13.28 5.41
C TYR A 70 6.35 13.89 6.09
N GLY A 71 7.16 14.67 5.36
CA GLY A 71 8.38 15.27 5.90
C GLY A 71 9.51 14.27 6.17
N THR A 72 9.37 13.02 5.73
CA THR A 72 10.36 11.95 5.93
C THR A 72 10.42 11.01 4.73
N SER A 73 11.64 10.57 4.39
CA SER A 73 11.87 9.52 3.39
C SER A 73 12.22 8.18 4.04
N ARG A 74 12.08 8.08 5.37
CA ARG A 74 12.43 6.89 6.15
C ARG A 74 11.31 5.86 6.03
N THR A 75 11.72 4.60 6.00
CA THR A 75 10.87 3.43 6.08
C THR A 75 11.44 2.51 7.17
N PRO A 76 10.59 1.72 7.87
CA PRO A 76 9.13 1.65 7.72
C PRO A 76 8.40 2.89 8.27
N LEU A 77 7.27 3.24 7.65
CA LEU A 77 6.43 4.40 8.00
C LEU A 77 4.95 3.97 8.00
N LEU A 78 4.31 4.02 9.16
CA LEU A 78 2.88 3.77 9.32
C LEU A 78 2.12 5.11 9.34
N VAL A 79 1.10 5.21 8.50
CA VAL A 79 0.19 6.36 8.42
C VAL A 79 -1.20 5.88 8.77
N THR A 80 -1.80 6.52 9.76
CA THR A 80 -3.18 6.31 10.20
C THR A 80 -3.94 7.62 10.07
N GLU A 81 -5.26 7.61 10.28
CA GLU A 81 -6.06 8.85 10.26
C GLU A 81 -5.57 9.88 11.29
N SER A 82 -5.05 9.42 12.43
CA SER A 82 -4.74 10.29 13.57
C SER A 82 -3.25 10.61 13.74
N ARG A 83 -2.36 9.73 13.26
CA ARG A 83 -0.90 9.89 13.44
C ARG A 83 -0.06 9.21 12.37
N VAL A 84 1.15 9.74 12.19
CA VAL A 84 2.23 9.18 11.38
C VAL A 84 3.32 8.66 12.31
N VAL A 85 3.73 7.42 12.14
CA VAL A 85 4.73 6.73 13.00
C VAL A 85 5.83 6.15 12.14
N THR A 86 7.09 6.41 12.52
CA THR A 86 8.27 5.98 11.74
C THR A 86 9.17 5.08 12.57
N GLY A 87 9.70 4.02 11.96
CA GLY A 87 10.67 3.11 12.58
C GLY A 87 10.04 1.85 13.16
N LEU A 88 10.80 0.77 13.22
CA LEU A 88 10.28 -0.56 13.60
C LEU A 88 9.66 -0.57 15.00
N GLN A 89 10.39 -0.08 16.01
CA GLN A 89 9.98 -0.19 17.41
C GLN A 89 8.73 0.63 17.71
N GLU A 90 8.68 1.87 17.22
CA GLU A 90 7.54 2.78 17.43
C GLU A 90 6.28 2.23 16.75
N ILE A 91 6.42 1.65 15.56
CA ILE A 91 5.29 1.04 14.86
C ILE A 91 4.78 -0.20 15.60
N LEU A 92 5.68 -1.05 16.12
CA LEU A 92 5.27 -2.22 16.91
C LEU A 92 4.58 -1.81 18.22
N ASP A 93 5.07 -0.77 18.87
CA ASP A 93 4.45 -0.21 20.08
C ASP A 93 3.04 0.34 19.76
N PHE A 94 2.93 1.19 18.73
CA PHE A 94 1.64 1.70 18.23
C PHE A 94 0.63 0.56 18.00
N LEU A 95 1.06 -0.50 17.32
CA LEU A 95 0.17 -1.60 16.95
C LEU A 95 -0.20 -2.46 18.16
N GLY A 96 0.71 -2.58 19.12
CA GLY A 96 0.48 -3.27 20.40
C GLY A 96 -0.47 -2.50 21.32
N GLU A 97 -0.37 -1.16 21.37
CA GLU A 97 -1.33 -0.31 22.07
C GLU A 97 -2.72 -0.41 21.44
N SER A 98 -2.80 -0.35 20.11
CA SER A 98 -4.07 -0.41 19.38
C SER A 98 -4.81 -1.76 19.53
N LEU A 99 -4.11 -2.82 19.95
CA LEU A 99 -4.68 -4.14 20.28
C LEU A 99 -5.24 -4.22 21.71
N ARG A 100 -4.86 -3.31 22.61
CA ARG A 100 -5.32 -3.28 24.01
C ARG A 100 -6.59 -2.47 24.20
N ASP A 101 -7.03 -1.74 23.17
CA ASP A 101 -8.27 -0.95 23.16
C ASP A 101 -9.50 -1.75 22.66
N PHE A 102 -9.32 -3.07 22.45
CA PHE A 102 -10.39 -4.04 22.15
C PHE A 102 -10.65 -4.95 23.35
#